data_AF-A0A915MMW0-F1
#
_entry.id   AF-A0A915MMW0-F1
#
_cell.length_a   1.000
_cell.length_b   1.000
_cell.length_c   1.000
_cell.angle_alpha   90.00
_cell.angle_beta   90.00
_cell.angle_gamma   90.00
#
_symmetry.space_group_name_H-M   'P 1'
#
loop_
_entity.id
_entity.type
_entity.pdbx_description
1 polymer ?
#
loop_
_entity_poly.entity_id
_entity_poly.type
_entity_poly.pdbx_seq_one_letter_code
_entity_poly.pdbx_strand_id
1 'polypeptide(L)'
;MSKSEFSHVLVPQQIIFQEKLNVDMDITWADSNTDLQSCLEKHFQTYTSNEMCPRCPNMEIPATLYIWKLPQIFVIHLGFFYSDGKNNNRFMEFPMEELDITNYLHHISADNELEKSNLIYSLYAILFSPVHRKYI
;
A
#
# COMPACT_ATOMS: atom_id res chain seq x y z
N MET A 1 -44.12 7.76 23.29
CA MET A 1 -43.09 7.61 22.24
C MET A 1 -41.78 8.18 22.78
N SER A 2 -40.90 7.34 23.29
CA SER A 2 -39.58 7.76 23.78
C SER A 2 -38.66 8.03 22.60
N LYS A 3 -38.03 9.21 22.60
CA LYS A 3 -36.91 9.52 21.70
C LYS A 3 -35.75 8.59 22.09
N SER A 4 -35.33 7.72 21.19
CA SER A 4 -34.10 6.96 21.34
C SER A 4 -32.93 7.94 21.16
N GLU A 5 -32.22 8.22 22.26
CA GLU A 5 -30.93 8.88 22.23
C GLU A 5 -29.92 7.96 21.52
N PHE A 6 -29.62 8.27 20.26
CA PHE A 6 -28.44 7.75 19.58
C PHE A 6 -27.21 8.38 20.26
N SER A 7 -26.66 7.69 21.24
CA SER A 7 -25.30 7.97 21.70
C SER A 7 -24.36 7.68 20.54
N HIS A 8 -23.87 8.72 19.87
CA HIS A 8 -22.75 8.61 18.94
C HIS A 8 -21.54 8.12 19.75
N VAL A 9 -21.27 6.82 19.69
CA VAL A 9 -20.04 6.25 20.23
C VAL A 9 -18.91 6.78 19.35
N LEU A 10 -18.20 7.81 19.84
CA LEU A 10 -16.97 8.28 19.23
C LEU A 10 -15.94 7.16 19.37
N VAL A 11 -15.71 6.42 18.29
CA VAL A 11 -14.64 5.44 18.21
C VAL A 11 -13.34 6.22 18.00
N PRO A 12 -12.37 6.17 18.94
CA PRO A 12 -11.12 6.87 18.77
C PRO A 12 -10.36 6.31 17.56
N GLN A 13 -9.93 7.19 16.65
CA GLN A 13 -9.06 6.80 15.55
C GLN A 13 -7.68 6.45 16.13
N GLN A 14 -7.21 5.23 15.87
CA GLN A 14 -5.87 4.81 16.25
C GLN A 14 -4.92 5.07 15.07
N ILE A 15 -3.81 5.75 15.34
CA ILE A 15 -2.75 6.01 14.37
C ILE A 15 -1.53 5.22 14.80
N ILE A 16 -0.98 4.42 13.89
CA ILE A 16 0.19 3.57 14.13
C ILE A 16 1.27 3.95 13.12
N PHE A 17 2.46 4.25 13.61
CA PHE A 17 3.63 4.48 12.79
C PHE A 17 4.48 3.22 12.73
N GLN A 18 4.94 2.86 11.54
CA GLN A 18 5.84 1.73 11.31
C GLN A 18 6.99 2.19 10.44
N GLU A 19 8.21 1.85 10.83
CA GLU A 19 9.38 2.04 9.98
C GLU A 19 9.49 0.87 9.00
N LYS A 20 9.60 1.20 7.71
CA LYS A 20 9.81 0.23 6.64
C LYS A 20 10.93 0.71 5.73
N LEU A 21 11.75 -0.24 5.26
CA LEU A 21 12.81 0.02 4.28
C LEU A 21 12.30 -0.02 2.83
N ASN A 22 11.17 -0.70 2.61
CA ASN A 22 10.57 -0.90 1.31
C ASN A 22 9.04 -0.99 1.43
N VAL A 23 8.36 -0.80 0.31
CA VAL A 23 6.93 -1.07 0.17
C VAL A 23 6.76 -2.46 -0.46
N ASP A 24 6.17 -3.38 0.30
CA ASP A 24 5.84 -4.73 -0.17
C ASP A 24 4.43 -4.74 -0.78
N MET A 25 4.32 -5.04 -2.07
CA MET A 25 3.04 -5.12 -2.78
C MET A 25 2.77 -6.53 -3.29
N ASP A 26 1.56 -7.02 -3.06
CA ASP A 26 1.11 -8.33 -3.56
C ASP A 26 0.45 -8.19 -4.93
N ILE A 27 0.91 -8.96 -5.92
CA ILE A 27 0.33 -8.98 -7.27
C ILE A 27 -0.52 -10.24 -7.43
N THR A 28 -1.85 -10.10 -7.43
CA THR A 28 -2.77 -11.24 -7.48
C THR A 28 -3.17 -11.61 -8.92
N TRP A 29 -3.55 -12.88 -9.15
CA TRP A 29 -4.01 -13.37 -10.47
C TRP A 29 -5.31 -12.70 -10.94
N ALA A 30 -6.14 -12.22 -10.00
CA ALA A 30 -7.43 -11.63 -10.32
C ALA A 30 -7.29 -10.21 -10.90
N ASP A 31 -6.16 -9.55 -10.66
CA ASP A 31 -5.94 -8.19 -11.13
C ASP A 31 -5.68 -8.22 -12.64
N SER A 32 -6.57 -7.60 -13.42
CA SER A 32 -6.35 -7.42 -14.87
C SER A 32 -5.25 -6.40 -15.15
N ASN A 33 -5.00 -5.51 -14.20
CA ASN A 33 -4.03 -4.43 -14.33
C ASN A 33 -2.65 -4.92 -13.93
N THR A 34 -1.71 -4.76 -14.86
CA THR A 34 -0.32 -5.17 -14.72
C THR A 34 0.62 -3.98 -14.52
N ASP A 35 0.11 -2.77 -14.32
CA ASP A 35 0.94 -1.59 -14.13
C ASP A 35 1.18 -1.29 -12.64
N LEU A 36 2.36 -0.71 -12.37
CA LEU A 36 2.82 -0.36 -11.03
C LEU A 36 1.88 0.64 -10.35
N GLN A 37 1.31 1.58 -11.10
CA GLN A 37 0.43 2.63 -10.58
C GLN A 37 -0.85 2.02 -9.97
N SER A 38 -1.50 1.11 -10.70
CA SER A 38 -2.64 0.34 -10.19
C SER A 38 -2.30 -0.47 -8.93
N CYS A 39 -1.08 -1.01 -8.85
CA CYS A 39 -0.64 -1.76 -7.67
C CYS A 39 -0.46 -0.86 -6.45
N LEU A 40 0.12 0.33 -6.63
CA LEU A 40 0.27 1.33 -5.56
C LEU A 40 -1.10 1.84 -5.10
N GLU A 41 -2.00 2.17 -6.03
CA GLU A 41 -3.38 2.57 -5.70
C GLU A 41 -4.10 1.51 -4.87
N LYS A 42 -4.01 0.24 -5.27
CA LYS A 42 -4.57 -0.87 -4.52
C LYS A 42 -3.89 -1.06 -3.16
N HIS A 43 -2.58 -0.84 -3.05
CA HIS A 43 -1.84 -1.00 -1.80
C HIS A 43 -2.25 0.05 -0.76
N PHE A 44 -2.46 1.30 -1.18
CA PHE A 44 -2.81 2.42 -0.30
C PHE A 44 -4.32 2.67 -0.17
N GLN A 45 -5.16 1.90 -0.87
CA GLN A 45 -6.62 2.02 -0.75
C GLN A 45 -7.09 1.69 0.68
N THR A 46 -8.19 2.31 1.09
CA THR A 46 -8.87 1.96 2.34
C THR A 46 -9.34 0.51 2.28
N TYR A 47 -9.04 -0.26 3.32
CA TYR A 47 -9.41 -1.65 3.48
C TYR A 47 -10.10 -1.88 4.83
N THR A 48 -10.75 -3.02 4.98
CA THR A 48 -11.33 -3.45 6.26
C THR A 48 -10.25 -4.13 7.10
N SER A 49 -9.92 -3.56 8.25
CA SER A 49 -8.94 -4.12 9.18
C SER A 49 -9.45 -5.42 9.82
N ASN A 50 -8.52 -6.35 10.09
CA ASN A 50 -8.77 -7.56 10.86
C ASN A 50 -8.74 -7.32 12.38
N GLU A 51 -8.41 -6.10 12.81
CA GLU A 51 -8.41 -5.73 14.23
C GLU A 51 -9.84 -5.77 14.80
N MET A 52 -9.98 -6.27 16.03
CA MET A 52 -11.28 -6.28 16.71
C MET A 52 -11.45 -4.99 17.50
N CYS A 53 -12.54 -4.26 17.25
CA CYS A 53 -12.88 -3.10 18.07
C CYS A 53 -13.51 -3.60 19.39
N PRO A 54 -12.86 -3.41 20.55
CA PRO A 54 -13.39 -3.90 21.82
C PRO A 54 -14.71 -3.22 22.22
N ARG A 55 -15.04 -2.07 21.61
CA ARG A 55 -16.29 -1.33 21.83
C ARG A 55 -17.32 -1.53 20.72
N CYS A 56 -16.97 -2.18 19.61
CA CYS A 56 -17.82 -2.33 18.42
C CYS A 56 -17.63 -3.72 17.78
N PRO A 57 -18.10 -4.80 18.42
CA PRO A 57 -17.80 -6.18 18.03
C PRO A 57 -18.37 -6.62 16.67
N ASN A 58 -19.25 -5.82 16.06
CA ASN A 58 -19.92 -6.15 14.79
C ASN A 58 -19.72 -5.07 13.72
N MET A 59 -18.73 -4.19 13.89
CA MET A 59 -18.47 -3.10 12.95
C MET A 59 -17.18 -3.38 12.19
N GLU A 60 -17.25 -3.27 10.87
CA GLU A 60 -16.06 -3.24 10.03
C GLU A 60 -15.23 -1.99 10.35
N ILE A 61 -13.94 -2.17 10.60
CA ILE A 61 -13.03 -1.08 10.93
C ILE A 61 -12.31 -0.65 9.65
N PRO A 62 -12.62 0.52 9.07
CA PRO A 62 -11.86 1.01 7.94
C PRO A 62 -10.44 1.37 8.40
N ALA A 63 -9.45 0.94 7.63
CA ALA A 63 -8.05 1.29 7.80
C ALA A 63 -7.47 1.75 6.46
N THR A 64 -6.58 2.72 6.52
CA THR A 64 -5.91 3.28 5.34
C THR A 64 -4.44 3.41 5.66
N LEU A 65 -3.60 3.03 4.70
CA LEU A 65 -2.16 3.21 4.79
C LEU A 65 -1.78 4.54 4.15
N TYR A 66 -0.79 5.20 4.74
CA TYR A 66 -0.17 6.39 4.17
C TYR A 66 1.33 6.31 4.39
N ILE A 67 2.07 6.95 3.50
CA ILE A 67 3.47 7.25 3.74
C ILE A 67 3.52 8.45 4.69
N TRP A 68 4.26 8.31 5.78
CA TRP A 68 4.47 9.41 6.74
C TRP A 68 5.73 10.20 6.44
N LYS A 69 6.78 9.53 5.97
CA LYS A 69 8.06 10.14 5.65
C LYS A 69 8.65 9.48 4.41
N LEU A 70 9.16 10.28 3.49
CA LEU A 70 9.75 9.84 2.24
C LEU A 70 11.24 9.53 2.39
N PRO A 71 11.69 8.36 1.91
CA PRO A 71 13.10 8.07 1.77
C PRO A 71 13.66 8.70 0.49
N GLN A 72 14.93 9.09 0.48
CA GLN A 72 15.60 9.51 -0.75
C GLN A 72 15.59 8.41 -1.83
N ILE A 73 15.63 7.14 -1.40
CA ILE A 73 15.56 5.97 -2.26
C ILE A 73 14.28 5.21 -1.91
N PHE A 74 13.33 5.19 -2.85
CA PHE A 74 12.08 4.46 -2.69
C PHE A 74 12.20 3.05 -3.26
N VAL A 75 12.21 2.05 -2.37
CA VAL A 75 12.32 0.64 -2.75
C VAL A 75 10.93 0.01 -2.80
N ILE A 76 10.57 -0.52 -3.95
CA ILE A 76 9.34 -1.28 -4.15
C ILE A 76 9.70 -2.75 -4.30
N HIS A 77 9.13 -3.59 -3.45
CA HIS A 77 9.22 -5.03 -3.55
C HIS A 77 7.88 -5.60 -4.05
N LEU A 78 7.97 -6.41 -5.09
CA LEU A 78 6.82 -7.02 -5.74
C LEU A 78 6.75 -8.51 -5.35
N GLY A 79 5.76 -8.86 -4.55
CA GLY A 79 5.47 -10.22 -4.14
C GLY A 79 4.83 -11.01 -5.27
N PHE A 80 5.62 -11.84 -5.97
CA PHE A 80 5.13 -12.73 -7.03
C PHE A 80 4.85 -14.17 -6.55
N PHE A 81 5.12 -14.48 -5.27
CA PHE A 81 4.99 -15.83 -4.74
C PHE A 81 3.65 -16.05 -4.07
N TYR A 82 2.99 -17.14 -4.45
CA TYR A 82 1.79 -17.62 -3.77
C TYR A 82 2.16 -18.54 -2.60
N SER A 83 1.25 -18.64 -1.64
CA SER A 83 1.36 -19.61 -0.54
C SER A 83 1.41 -21.07 -1.01
N ASP A 84 0.98 -21.36 -2.24
CA ASP A 84 1.09 -22.67 -2.88
C ASP A 84 2.43 -22.91 -3.60
N GLY A 85 3.38 -21.96 -3.50
CA GLY A 85 4.71 -22.04 -4.10
C GLY A 85 4.76 -21.75 -5.60
N LYS A 86 3.64 -21.41 -6.24
CA LYS A 86 3.65 -20.96 -7.63
C LYS A 86 4.18 -19.54 -7.74
N ASN A 87 4.80 -19.23 -8.88
CA ASN A 87 5.25 -17.89 -9.20
C ASN A 87 4.29 -17.20 -10.18
N ASN A 88 4.03 -15.92 -9.96
CA ASN A 88 3.35 -15.04 -10.89
C ASN A 88 4.36 -14.50 -11.92
N ASN A 89 4.39 -15.10 -13.11
CA ASN A 89 5.26 -14.66 -14.20
C ASN A 89 4.63 -13.53 -15.04
N ARG A 90 3.72 -12.73 -14.47
CA ARG A 90 3.11 -11.62 -15.21
C ARG A 90 4.13 -10.54 -15.49
N PHE A 91 4.02 -9.99 -16.69
CA PHE A 91 4.68 -8.74 -17.03
C PHE A 91 4.13 -7.66 -16.10
N MET A 92 5.02 -6.81 -15.58
CA MET A 92 4.62 -5.59 -14.88
C MET A 92 5.15 -4.39 -15.65
N GLU A 93 4.25 -3.48 -15.98
CA GLU A 93 4.61 -2.19 -16.55
C GLU A 93 4.94 -1.23 -15.40
N PHE A 94 6.08 -0.56 -15.50
CA PHE A 94 6.48 0.45 -14.51
C PHE A 94 7.12 1.64 -15.24
N PRO A 95 6.90 2.86 -14.75
CA PRO A 95 7.51 4.05 -15.32
C PRO A 95 9.03 4.05 -15.08
N MET A 96 9.80 4.46 -16.08
CA MET A 96 11.25 4.70 -15.91
C MET A 96 11.53 6.04 -15.23
N GLU A 97 10.68 7.03 -15.47
CA GLU A 97 10.77 8.39 -14.92
C GLU A 97 9.39 8.83 -14.45
N GLU A 98 9.34 9.88 -13.65
CA GLU A 98 8.09 10.55 -13.27
C GLU A 98 7.11 9.69 -12.43
N LEU A 99 7.62 8.77 -11.59
CA LEU A 99 6.78 8.07 -10.61
C LEU A 99 6.37 9.05 -9.50
N ASP A 100 5.15 9.58 -9.58
CA ASP A 100 4.56 10.52 -8.61
C ASP A 100 3.90 9.76 -7.44
N ILE A 101 4.46 9.90 -6.23
CA ILE A 101 3.93 9.26 -5.01
C ILE A 101 3.15 10.21 -4.11
N THR A 102 2.89 11.44 -4.56
CA THR A 102 2.22 12.50 -3.77
C THR A 102 0.90 12.02 -3.16
N ASN A 103 0.12 11.24 -3.92
CA ASN A 103 -1.20 10.76 -3.50
C ASN A 103 -1.15 9.74 -2.35
N TYR A 104 0.01 9.17 -2.05
CA TYR A 104 0.19 8.20 -0.98
C TYR A 104 0.77 8.83 0.29
N LEU A 105 1.19 10.10 0.24
CA LEU A 105 1.69 10.84 1.38
C LEU A 105 0.54 11.28 2.29
N HIS A 106 0.72 11.17 3.60
CA HIS A 106 -0.27 11.70 4.53
C HIS A 106 -0.30 13.24 4.46
N HIS A 107 -1.50 13.83 4.35
CA HIS A 107 -1.69 15.28 4.16
C HIS A 107 -1.15 16.21 5.27
N ILE A 108 -0.75 15.67 6.43
CA ILE A 108 -0.11 16.41 7.52
C ILE A 108 1.36 16.01 7.74
N SER A 109 1.90 15.17 6.86
CA SER A 109 3.33 14.85 6.89
C SER A 109 4.14 16.13 6.72
N ALA A 110 5.28 16.21 7.42
CA ALA A 110 6.25 17.28 7.21
C ALA A 110 6.75 17.32 5.75
N ASP A 111 6.71 16.18 5.06
CA ASP A 111 7.15 16.07 3.68
C ASP A 111 6.11 16.60 2.69
N ASN A 112 4.90 16.94 3.14
CA ASN A 112 3.87 17.54 2.28
C ASN A 112 4.21 18.98 1.86
N GLU A 113 5.11 19.63 2.60
CA GLU A 113 5.65 20.95 2.27
C GLU A 113 6.88 20.88 1.34
N LEU A 114 7.32 19.67 0.96
CA LEU A 114 8.41 19.52 0.00
C LEU A 114 7.98 19.97 -1.39
N GLU A 115 8.94 20.51 -2.16
CA GLU A 115 8.69 20.76 -3.57
C GLU A 115 8.28 19.46 -4.26
N LYS A 116 7.32 19.56 -5.20
CA LYS A 116 6.78 18.42 -5.95
C LYS A 116 7.88 17.57 -6.61
N SER A 117 9.01 18.16 -6.99
CA SER A 117 10.19 17.47 -7.52
C SER A 117 10.75 16.39 -6.58
N ASN A 118 10.61 16.55 -5.26
CA ASN A 118 11.04 15.55 -4.26
C ASN A 118 10.03 14.40 -4.07
N LEU A 119 8.83 14.53 -4.64
CA LEU A 119 7.77 13.53 -4.59
C LEU A 119 7.74 12.67 -5.86
N ILE A 120 8.65 12.93 -6.79
CA ILE A 120 8.73 12.30 -8.10
C ILE A 120 10.02 11.48 -8.18
N TYR A 121 9.91 10.20 -8.51
CA TYR A 121 11.03 9.26 -8.55
C TYR A 121 11.33 8.81 -9.98
N SER A 122 12.62 8.63 -10.27
CA SER A 122 13.08 7.94 -11.47
C SER A 122 13.70 6.60 -11.10
N LEU A 123 13.42 5.59 -11.92
CA LEU A 123 13.96 4.26 -11.76
C LEU A 123 15.47 4.27 -12.07
N TYR A 124 16.28 3.79 -11.13
CA TYR A 124 17.73 3.69 -11.32
C TYR A 124 18.26 2.26 -11.29
N ALA A 125 17.52 1.31 -10.69
CA ALA A 125 17.94 -0.08 -10.58
C ALA A 125 16.74 -1.03 -10.50
N ILE A 126 16.92 -2.24 -11.02
CA ILE A 126 15.98 -3.35 -10.88
C ILE A 126 16.77 -4.56 -10.39
N LEU A 127 16.30 -5.16 -9.29
CA LEU A 127 16.76 -6.49 -8.88
C LEU A 127 15.78 -7.53 -9.43
N PHE A 128 16.17 -8.23 -10.49
CA PHE A 128 15.38 -9.31 -11.07
C PHE A 128 15.88 -10.66 -10.57
N SER A 129 14.96 -11.50 -10.07
CA SER A 129 15.25 -12.88 -9.68
C SER A 129 14.72 -13.84 -10.76
N PRO A 130 15.57 -14.43 -11.61
CA PRO A 130 15.14 -15.44 -12.56
C PRO A 130 14.75 -16.73 -11.82
N VAL A 131 13.49 -17.14 -11.92
CA VAL A 131 13.09 -18.48 -11.47
C VAL A 131 13.63 -19.51 -12.46
N HIS A 132 14.71 -20.19 -12.09
CA HIS A 132 15.21 -21.34 -12.84
C HIS A 132 14.16 -22.45 -12.84
N ARG A 133 13.49 -22.65 -13.98
CA ARG A 133 12.78 -23.91 -14.26
C ARG A 133 13.84 -25.01 -14.34
N LYS A 134 13.95 -25.81 -13.29
CA LYS A 134 14.59 -27.13 -13.41
C LYS A 134 13.71 -27.97 -14.32
N TYR A 135 14.11 -28.11 -15.58
CA TYR A 135 13.59 -29.15 -16.45
C TYR A 135 14.07 -30.49 -15.87
N ILE A 136 13.13 -31.32 -15.42
CA ILE A 136 13.33 -32.75 -15.15
C ILE A 136 12.70 -33.49 -16.32
#